data_AF-A0A7X4K953-F1
#
_entry.id   AF-A0A7X4K953-F1
#
_cell.length_a   1.000
_cell.length_b   1.000
_cell.length_c   1.000
_cell.angle_alpha   90.00
_cell.angle_beta   90.00
_cell.angle_gamma   90.00
#
_symmetry.space_group_name_H-M   'P 1'
#
loop_
_entity.id
_entity.type
_entity.pdbx_description
1 polymer ?
#
loop_
_entity_poly.entity_id
_entity_poly.type
_entity_poly.pdbx_seq_one_letter_code
_entity_poly.pdbx_strand_id
1 'polypeptide(L)'
;MRLSMETFRSSEVSRRFGFYCDKAMIHPIAVERDGAVRVVMLSAEEYERLARLDHIALAPEELSEAAFSAIANAEPVVDPDLANPIESAVSKAE
;
A
#
# COMPACT_ATOMS: atom_id res chain seq x y z
N MET A 1 -12.78 -0.24 -1.16
CA MET A 1 -12.21 -1.36 -0.39
C MET A 1 -11.55 -0.76 0.85
N ARG A 2 -11.99 -1.08 2.08
CA ARG A 2 -11.25 -0.64 3.28
C ARG A 2 -10.09 -1.61 3.46
N LEU A 3 -8.86 -1.12 3.33
CA LEU A 3 -7.69 -1.88 3.76
C LEU A 3 -7.82 -2.07 5.27
N SER A 4 -7.91 -3.31 5.73
CA SER A 4 -7.89 -3.63 7.16
C SER A 4 -6.47 -3.45 7.67
N MET A 5 -6.18 -2.27 8.21
CA MET A 5 -4.86 -1.95 8.75
C MET A 5 -4.80 -2.34 10.22
N GLU A 6 -3.71 -3.02 10.61
CA GLU A 6 -3.42 -3.25 12.02
C GLU A 6 -3.31 -1.90 12.74
N THR A 7 -4.01 -1.79 13.88
CA THR A 7 -4.12 -0.54 14.64
C THR A 7 -3.50 -0.72 16.02
N PHE A 8 -2.61 0.20 16.40
CA PHE A 8 -1.91 0.19 17.68
C PHE A 8 -2.13 1.51 18.43
N ARG A 9 -2.14 1.43 19.76
CA ARG A 9 -2.26 2.63 20.59
C ARG A 9 -0.99 3.47 20.52
N SER A 10 -1.14 4.79 20.48
CA SER A 10 -0.02 5.72 20.47
C SER A 10 0.96 5.49 21.63
N SER A 11 0.46 5.11 22.81
CA SER A 11 1.26 4.78 23.99
C SER A 11 2.09 3.51 23.85
N GLU A 12 1.62 2.54 23.06
CA GLU A 12 2.35 1.30 22.78
C GLU A 12 3.46 1.56 21.76
N VAL A 13 3.11 2.29 20.70
CA VAL A 13 4.05 2.72 19.66
C VAL A 13 5.19 3.55 20.26
N SER A 14 4.88 4.51 21.14
CA SER A 14 5.91 5.34 21.77
C SER A 14 6.88 4.54 22.66
N ARG A 15 6.39 3.49 23.35
CA ARG A 15 7.22 2.67 24.25
C ARG A 15 8.15 1.73 23.49
N ARG A 16 7.77 1.31 22.28
CA ARG A 16 8.51 0.35 21.45
C ARG A 16 8.74 0.90 20.05
N PHE A 17 9.16 2.17 19.97
CA PHE A 17 9.22 2.91 18.72
C PHE A 17 9.99 2.15 17.62
N GLY A 18 11.20 1.64 17.93
CA GLY A 18 12.00 0.88 16.97
C GLY A 18 11.27 -0.33 16.38
N PHE A 19 10.61 -1.14 17.21
CA PHE A 19 9.84 -2.31 16.75
C PHE A 19 8.71 -1.92 15.79
N TYR A 20 7.99 -0.83 16.08
CA TYR A 20 6.91 -0.38 15.21
C TYR A 20 7.42 0.31 13.96
N CYS A 21 8.57 0.98 14.01
CA CYS A 21 9.26 1.46 12.82
C CYS A 21 9.63 0.30 11.90
N ASP A 22 10.27 -0.75 12.42
CA ASP A 22 10.62 -1.94 11.64
C ASP A 22 9.36 -2.58 11.03
N LYS A 23 8.26 -2.65 11.80
CA LYS A 23 6.98 -3.13 11.29
C LYS A 23 6.41 -2.24 10.17
N ALA A 24 6.49 -0.92 10.33
CA ALA A 24 6.05 0.06 9.33
C ALA A 24 6.91 0.06 8.05
N MET A 25 8.14 -0.45 8.12
CA MET A 25 8.98 -0.69 6.95
C MET A 25 8.51 -1.89 6.11
N ILE A 26 7.82 -2.85 6.72
CA ILE A 26 7.26 -4.03 6.03
C ILE A 26 5.86 -3.72 5.47
N HIS A 27 5.00 -3.08 6.27
CA HIS A 27 3.67 -2.68 5.84
C HIS A 27 3.11 -1.51 6.67
N PRO A 28 2.20 -0.69 6.13
CA PRO A 28 1.59 0.41 6.88
C PRO A 28 0.83 -0.07 8.13
N ILE A 29 0.91 0.72 9.21
CA ILE A 29 0.15 0.49 10.44
C ILE A 29 -0.60 1.75 10.86
N ALA A 30 -1.77 1.59 11.47
CA ALA A 30 -2.54 2.70 12.01
C ALA A 30 -2.16 2.95 13.48
N VAL A 31 -2.04 4.22 13.86
CA VAL A 31 -1.81 4.64 15.24
C VAL A 31 -3.04 5.36 15.74
N GLU A 32 -3.66 4.81 16.78
CA GLU A 32 -4.83 5.38 17.41
C GLU A 32 -4.51 6.15 18.68
N ARG A 33 -5.34 7.15 18.95
CA ARG A 33 -5.40 7.85 20.23
C ARG A 33 -6.86 8.06 20.60
N ASP A 34 -7.22 7.64 21.81
CA ASP A 34 -8.57 7.74 22.36
C ASP A 34 -9.63 7.08 21.45
N GLY A 35 -9.30 5.88 20.93
CA GLY A 35 -10.20 5.06 20.12
C GLY A 35 -10.38 5.50 18.67
N ALA A 36 -9.64 6.52 18.23
CA ALA A 36 -9.66 6.99 16.84
C ALA A 36 -8.26 6.93 16.22
N VAL A 37 -8.17 6.39 15.01
CA VAL A 37 -6.94 6.45 14.20
C VAL A 37 -6.61 7.92 13.93
N ARG A 38 -5.40 8.33 14.30
CA ARG A 38 -4.92 9.71 14.13
C ARG A 38 -3.89 9.83 13.03
N VAL A 39 -3.01 8.84 12.92
CA VAL A 39 -1.94 8.81 11.92
C VAL A 39 -1.74 7.38 11.43
N VAL A 40 -1.18 7.27 10.23
CA VAL A 40 -0.64 6.02 9.70
C VAL A 40 0.87 6.15 9.71
N MET A 41 1.57 5.11 10.15
CA MET A 41 3.01 5.01 10.03
C MET A 41 3.34 4.06 8.87
N LEU A 42 4.26 4.50 8.02
CA LEU A 42 4.73 3.81 6.82
C LEU A 42 6.19 4.21 6.57
N SER A 43 6.88 3.47 5.71
CA SER A 43 8.24 3.84 5.28
C SER A 43 8.25 5.19 4.56
N ALA A 44 9.37 5.89 4.63
CA ALA A 44 9.57 7.14 3.90
C ALA A 44 9.48 6.93 2.38
N GLU A 45 10.03 5.81 1.88
CA GLU A 45 9.96 5.44 0.46
C GLU A 45 8.52 5.26 -0.01
N GLU A 46 7.67 4.59 0.77
CA GLU A 46 6.26 4.40 0.43
C GLU A 46 5.50 5.73 0.47
N TYR A 47 5.81 6.60 1.43
CA TYR A 47 5.26 7.96 1.44
C TYR A 47 5.66 8.75 0.19
N GLU A 48 6.92 8.69 -0.23
CA GLU A 48 7.37 9.35 -1.46
C GLU A 48 6.74 8.75 -2.72
N ARG A 49 6.53 7.43 -2.76
CA ARG A 49 5.81 6.75 -3.84
C ARG A 49 4.36 7.24 -3.92
N LEU A 50 3.67 7.30 -2.78
CA LEU A 50 2.29 7.80 -2.69
C LEU A 50 2.20 9.28 -3.04
N ALA A 51 3.09 10.12 -2.50
CA ALA A 51 3.11 11.56 -2.79
C ALA A 51 3.35 11.85 -4.28
N ARG A 52 4.17 11.03 -4.96
CA ARG A 52 4.34 11.12 -6.42
C ARG A 52 3.08 10.74 -7.20
N LEU A 53 2.33 9.74 -6.73
CA LEU A 53 1.09 9.30 -7.35
C LEU A 53 -0.10 10.23 -7.08
N ASP A 54 -0.10 10.92 -5.94
CA ASP A 54 -1.11 11.94 -5.61
C ASP A 54 -1.10 13.12 -6.61
N HIS A 55 -0.01 13.28 -7.36
CA HIS A 55 0.13 14.25 -8.45
C HIS A 55 -0.28 13.74 -9.84
N ILE A 56 -0.79 12.51 -9.98
CA ILE A 56 -1.21 11.93 -11.28
C ILE A 56 -2.64 11.38 -11.21
N ALA A 57 -3.55 12.10 -10.56
CA ALA A 57 -4.97 11.94 -10.80
C ALA A 57 -5.36 12.81 -12.01
N LEU A 58 -5.12 12.29 -13.22
CA LEU A 58 -5.62 12.90 -14.45
C LEU A 58 -7.03 12.38 -14.70
N ALA A 59 -7.97 13.27 -14.95
CA ALA A 59 -9.23 12.89 -15.56
C ALA A 59 -8.96 12.27 -16.94
N PRO A 60 -9.82 11.37 -17.44
CA PRO A 60 -9.64 10.77 -18.76
C PRO A 60 -9.44 11.80 -19.88
N GLU A 61 -10.03 12.98 -19.73
CA GLU A 61 -9.95 14.09 -20.68
C GLU A 61 -8.61 14.85 -20.63
N GLU A 62 -7.83 14.66 -19.56
CA GLU A 62 -6.53 15.29 -19.36
C GLU A 62 -5.38 14.40 -19.87
N LEU A 63 -5.67 13.16 -20.28
CA LEU A 63 -4.71 12.30 -20.96
C LEU A 63 -4.47 12.78 -22.39
N SER A 64 -3.19 12.83 -22.79
CA SER A 64 -2.85 13.01 -24.20
C SER A 64 -3.34 11.80 -25.01
N GLU A 65 -3.72 12.02 -26.27
CA GLU A 65 -4.14 10.96 -27.18
C GLU A 65 -3.11 9.83 -27.29
N ALA A 66 -1.82 10.17 -27.28
CA ALA A 66 -0.72 9.20 -27.30
C ALA A 66 -0.71 8.31 -26.04
N ALA A 67 -0.91 8.90 -24.85
CA ALA A 67 -0.98 8.16 -23.61
C ALA A 67 -2.25 7.32 -23.51
N PHE A 68 -3.39 7.85 -23.96
CA PHE A 68 -4.65 7.09 -24.04
C PHE A 68 -4.51 5.87 -24.96
N SER A 69 -3.96 6.06 -26.16
CA SER A 69 -3.70 4.97 -27.11
C SER A 69 -2.70 3.96 -26.58
N ALA A 70 -1.65 4.39 -25.88
CA ALA A 70 -0.70 3.48 -25.25
C ALA A 70 -1.35 2.59 -24.18
N ILE A 71 -2.23 3.17 -23.35
CA ILE A 71 -3.00 2.39 -22.34
C ILE A 71 -3.98 1.43 -23.03
N ALA A 72 -4.72 1.90 -24.04
CA ALA A 72 -5.71 1.09 -24.75
C ALA A 72 -5.11 -0.11 -25.49
N ASN A 73 -3.86 0.00 -25.94
CA ASN A 73 -3.14 -1.05 -26.65
C ASN A 73 -2.11 -1.79 -25.78
N ALA A 74 -2.03 -1.50 -24.48
CA ALA A 74 -1.11 -2.19 -23.59
C ALA A 74 -1.53 -3.65 -23.39
N GLU A 75 -0.62 -4.58 -23.63
CA GLU A 75 -0.82 -5.97 -23.24
C GLU A 75 -0.56 -6.15 -21.74
N PRO A 76 -1.44 -6.84 -21.00
CA PRO A 76 -1.23 -7.08 -19.58
C PRO A 76 0.00 -7.98 -19.39
N VAL A 77 1.01 -7.45 -18.69
CA VAL A 77 2.12 -8.27 -18.21
C VAL A 77 1.61 -9.04 -17.00
N VAL A 78 1.55 -10.35 -17.12
CA VAL A 78 1.32 -11.22 -15.96
C VAL A 78 2.59 -11.19 -15.13
N ASP A 79 2.53 -10.54 -13.97
CA ASP A 79 3.57 -10.68 -12.96
C ASP A 79 3.54 -12.12 -12.44
N PRO A 80 4.62 -12.91 -12.60
CA PRO A 80 4.66 -14.30 -12.15
C PRO A 80 4.43 -14.46 -10.65
N ASP A 81 4.72 -13.44 -9.82
CA ASP A 81 4.45 -13.47 -8.38
C ASP A 81 2.97 -13.19 -8.04
N LEU A 82 2.21 -12.59 -8.97
CA LEU A 82 0.76 -12.34 -8.83
C LEU A 82 -0.10 -13.38 -9.57
N ALA A 83 0.53 -14.28 -10.34
CA ALA A 83 -0.16 -15.23 -11.19
C ALA A 83 -0.80 -16.41 -10.43
N ASN A 84 -0.43 -16.67 -9.16
CA ASN A 84 -0.96 -17.83 -8.46
C ASN A 84 -1.08 -17.73 -6.92
N PRO A 85 -1.85 -16.76 -6.38
CA PRO A 85 -2.05 -16.64 -4.94
C PRO A 85 -2.90 -17.77 -4.33
N ILE A 86 -3.65 -18.54 -5.14
CA ILE A 86 -4.54 -19.59 -4.63
C ILE A 86 -3.82 -20.94 -4.46
N GLU A 87 -2.89 -21.35 -5.34
CA GLU A 87 -2.17 -22.64 -5.17
C GLU A 87 -1.09 -22.59 -4.07
N SER A 88 -0.44 -21.44 -3.84
CA SER A 88 0.61 -21.31 -2.83
C SER A 88 0.12 -21.55 -1.39
N ALA A 89 -1.16 -21.26 -1.12
CA ALA A 89 -1.77 -21.49 0.19
C ALA A 89 -2.15 -22.96 0.44
N VAL A 90 -2.37 -23.75 -0.61
CA VAL A 90 -2.77 -25.17 -0.48
C VAL A 90 -1.56 -26.09 -0.31
N SER A 91 -0.40 -25.75 -0.90
CA SER A 91 0.81 -26.58 -0.81
C SER A 91 1.56 -26.50 0.54
N LYS A 92 1.28 -25.51 1.41
CA LYS A 92 1.93 -25.38 2.73
C LYS A 92 1.17 -26.07 3.87
N ALA A 93 0.12 -26.81 3.55
CA ALA A 93 -0.73 -27.52 4.52
C ALA A 93 -0.61 -29.05 4.46
N GLU A 94 0.30 -29.60 3.65
CA GLU A 94 0.68 -31.03 3.65
C GLU A 94 2.06 -31.27 4.28
#